data_AF-A0A446AQW1-F1
#
_entry.id   AF-A0A446AQW1-F1
#
_cell.length_a   1.000
_cell.length_b   1.000
_cell.length_c   1.000
_cell.angle_alpha   90.00
_cell.angle_beta   90.00
_cell.angle_gamma   90.00
#
_symmetry.space_group_name_H-M   'P 1'
#
loop_
_entity.id
_entity.type
_entity.pdbx_description
1 polymer ?
#
loop_
_entity_poly.entity_id
_entity_poly.type
_entity_poly.pdbx_seq_one_letter_code
_entity_poly.pdbx_strand_id
1 'polypeptide(L)' 'MMSRFVIQERINDPEQLKQFAVQGYYYSAELSKADNLVFLRDHADE' A
#
# COMPACT_ATOMS: atom_id res chain seq x y z
N MET A 1 4.45 -7.71 -5.86
CA MET A 1 4.27 -6.59 -6.81
C MET A 1 2.88 -5.99 -6.64
N MET A 2 2.79 -4.70 -6.28
CA MET A 2 1.52 -3.98 -6.05
C MET A 2 0.58 -4.02 -7.27
N SER A 3 1.11 -3.88 -8.49
CA SER A 3 0.29 -3.81 -9.71
C SER A 3 -0.60 -5.04 -9.93
N ARG A 4 -0.14 -6.23 -9.52
CA ARG A 4 -0.95 -7.46 -9.63
C ARG A 4 -2.16 -7.42 -8.71
N PHE A 5 -2.00 -6.89 -7.50
CA PHE A 5 -3.09 -6.81 -6.52
C PHE A 5 -4.17 -5.82 -6.97
N VAL A 6 -3.76 -4.66 -7.50
CA VAL A 6 -4.68 -3.64 -8.05
C VAL A 6 -5.55 -4.22 -9.17
N ILE A 7 -4.95 -4.98 -10.08
CA ILE A 7 -5.68 -5.59 -11.22
C ILE A 7 -6.58 -6.74 -10.74
N GLN A 8 -6.10 -7.55 -9.81
CA GLN A 8 -6.82 -8.74 -9.33
C GLN A 8 -8.04 -8.39 -8.47
N GLU A 9 -7.91 -7.40 -7.58
CA GLU A 9 -8.99 -6.91 -6.72
C GLU A 9 -9.84 -5.82 -7.40
N ARG A 10 -9.49 -5.42 -8.63
CA ARG A 10 -10.12 -4.30 -9.36
C ARG A 10 -10.24 -3.04 -8.48
N ILE A 11 -9.15 -2.73 -7.79
CA ILE A 11 -9.01 -1.54 -6.97
C ILE A 11 -9.15 -0.31 -7.87
N ASN A 12 -10.25 0.43 -7.73
CA ASN A 12 -10.46 1.71 -8.41
C ASN A 12 -10.34 2.89 -7.43
N ASP A 13 -10.46 2.62 -6.13
CA ASP A 13 -10.33 3.62 -5.09
C ASP A 13 -8.97 3.57 -4.41
N PRO A 14 -8.31 4.73 -4.22
CA PRO A 14 -7.06 4.82 -3.45
C PRO A 14 -7.24 4.31 -2.01
N GLU A 15 -8.47 4.32 -1.50
CA GLU A 15 -8.80 3.80 -0.17
C GLU A 15 -8.64 2.29 -0.05
N GLN A 16 -8.99 1.52 -1.08
CA GLN A 16 -8.81 0.07 -1.04
C GLN A 16 -7.32 -0.30 -1.13
N LEU A 17 -6.51 0.56 -1.74
CA LEU A 17 -5.05 0.41 -1.77
C LEU A 17 -4.44 0.50 -0.36
N LYS A 18 -5.08 1.19 0.60
CA LYS A 18 -4.67 1.23 2.01
C LYS A 18 -4.68 -0.15 2.67
N GLN A 19 -5.49 -1.09 2.16
CA GLN A 19 -5.55 -2.47 2.65
C GLN A 19 -4.40 -3.34 2.12
N PHE A 20 -3.56 -2.80 1.22
CA PHE A 20 -2.40 -3.52 0.72
C PHE A 20 -1.35 -3.67 1.82
N ALA A 21 -1.36 -4.85 2.46
CA ALA A 21 -0.42 -5.24 3.50
C ALA A 21 0.48 -6.43 3.07
N VAL A 22 0.88 -6.45 1.80
CA VAL A 22 1.62 -7.59 1.22
C VAL A 22 3.12 -7.45 1.53
N GLN A 23 3.82 -8.55 1.80
CA GLN A 23 5.29 -8.58 1.98
C GLN A 23 5.82 -7.67 3.11
N GLY A 24 5.01 -7.41 4.13
CA GLY A 24 5.39 -6.56 5.27
C GLY A 24 5.33 -5.05 4.97
N TYR A 25 4.81 -4.66 3.81
CA TYR A 25 4.42 -3.28 3.57
C TYR A 25 3.15 -2.98 4.36
N TYR A 26 3.05 -1.78 4.93
CA TYR A 26 1.86 -1.29 5.62
C TYR A 26 1.60 0.16 5.24
N TYR A 27 0.33 0.54 5.23
CA TYR A 27 -0.10 1.90 4.91
C TYR A 27 0.19 2.85 6.08
N SER A 28 0.92 3.94 5.84
CA SER A 28 1.18 4.98 6.83
C SER A 28 0.27 6.17 6.62
N ALA A 29 -0.82 6.23 7.37
CA ALA A 29 -1.76 7.35 7.34
C ALA A 29 -1.10 8.71 7.67
N GLU A 30 -0.07 8.72 8.52
CA GLU A 30 0.65 9.93 8.92
C GLU A 30 1.47 10.56 7.78
N LEU A 31 2.05 9.73 6.92
CA LEU A 31 2.84 10.17 5.75
C LEU A 31 2.02 10.23 4.47
N SER A 32 0.87 9.54 4.45
CA SER A 32 -0.01 9.48 3.30
C SER A 32 -0.88 10.73 3.19
N LYS A 33 -0.92 11.29 1.99
CA LYS A 33 -1.81 12.40 1.60
C LYS A 33 -2.89 11.89 0.65
N ALA A 34 -3.92 12.70 0.42
CA ALA A 34 -5.03 12.38 -0.49
C ALA A 34 -4.56 11.99 -1.90
N ASP A 35 -3.45 12.58 -2.36
CA ASP A 35 -2.88 12.34 -3.69
C ASP A 35 -1.71 11.34 -3.68
N ASN A 36 -1.13 11.06 -2.51
CA ASN A 36 0.09 10.25 -2.38
C ASN A 36 -0.01 9.30 -1.19
N LEU A 37 -0.25 8.02 -1.47
CA LEU A 37 -0.30 6.96 -0.47
C LEU A 37 1.12 6.44 -0.21
N VAL A 38 1.60 6.59 1.03
CA VAL A 38 2.91 6.15 1.48
C VAL A 38 2.77 4.82 2.20
N PHE A 39 3.48 3.82 1.67
CA PHE A 39 3.56 2.49 2.26
C PHE A 39 4.95 2.31 2.85
N LEU A 40 5.02 2.16 4.17
CA LEU A 40 6.25 1.84 4.87
C LEU A 40 6.43 0.33 4.92
N ARG A 41 7.66 -0.12 5.16
CA ARG A 41 7.99 -1.53 5.35
C ARG A 41 8.98 -1.63 6.48
N ASP A 42 8.67 -2.46 7.47
CA ASP A 42 9.56 -2.75 8.59
C ASP A 42 10.56 -3.87 8.25
N HIS A 43 11.05 -3.92 7.01
CA HIS A 43 12.17 -4.80 6.68
C HIS A 43 13.45 -4.04 6.99
N ALA A 44 13.88 -4.13 8.24
CA ALA A 44 15.31 -4.13 8.53
C ALA A 44 15.84 -5.51 8.08
N ASP A 45 16.13 -5.65 6.79
CA ASP A 45 17.06 -6.69 6.37
C ASP A 45 18.45 -6.13 6.70
N GLU A 46 19.12 -6.71 7.71
CA GLU A 46 20.54 -6.48 8.00
C GLU A 46 21.42 -6.89 6.81
#